data_AF-A0A7S0FB60-F1
#
_entry.id   AF-A0A7S0FB60-F1
#
_cell.length_a   1.000
_cell.length_b   1.000
_cell.length_c   1.000
_cell.angle_alpha   90.00
_cell.angle_beta   90.00
_cell.angle_gamma   90.00
#
_symmetry.space_group_name_H-M   'P 1'
#
loop_
_entity.id
_entity.type
_entity.pdbx_description
1 polymer ?
#
loop_
_entity_poly.entity_id
_entity_poly.type
_entity_poly.pdbx_seq_one_letter_code
_entity_poly.pdbx_strand_id
1 'polypeptide(L)'
;MVRNDASFSPYYPSNIKNGSTRDRGMTEPLFSSSFPAPPRRQAPTLHDVPFGENENSATFRHADSTSRALQALAQAKYERMERRRAMFLLVLLVLMAITVHGVAGGYFSMIGTAIPSNVEQFKGRISDRGPGNMIPDEARSKGPRGGGSRGGAMRGAKPDGIAGPGVADESQIQMERVIGMFSNLAETSTPSTDAETPLFWHVPRAGGSTMKDIMGQCLGLVSASEVGVRDGHGQDGEVQIIEFKGLKYVNVDTTSTQGLDRAKALGLVQSGLSDVIVSSYLVGASNLFTPEFNGRVFALLRDPVERAVSMYYYRSGAYGDLQGVSLEQYAQGNGIENNWMTRYLVNQMEGELGKEQLDYAKEVLRRKFLIGFLDDLDESVYRFMKFFNWQYSENDTEALNQEECIKTLTEVGVNRNQVKYEIPQRGSQAYALITWQTQYDIKLYEYGKELFDQQTKIWGSKERKKKDKQKKKGNN
;
A
#
# COMPACT_ATOMS: atom_id res chain seq x y z
N MET A 1 -54.21 -7.36 -3.25
CA MET A 1 -54.59 -5.96 -3.51
C MET A 1 -53.30 -5.15 -3.69
N VAL A 2 -53.09 -4.69 -4.92
CA VAL A 2 -52.32 -3.52 -5.41
C VAL A 2 -50.86 -3.30 -4.92
N ARG A 3 -49.95 -3.38 -5.90
CA ARG A 3 -48.54 -2.94 -5.95
C ARG A 3 -48.41 -1.41 -5.92
N ASN A 4 -47.23 -0.88 -5.56
CA ASN A 4 -46.45 -0.02 -6.48
C ASN A 4 -45.08 0.37 -5.92
N ASP A 5 -44.05 0.03 -6.71
CA ASP A 5 -42.72 0.64 -6.74
C ASP A 5 -42.79 1.95 -7.55
N ALA A 6 -41.93 2.92 -7.24
CA ALA A 6 -41.71 4.10 -8.07
C ALA A 6 -40.21 4.38 -8.24
N SER A 7 -39.70 3.94 -9.39
CA SER A 7 -38.47 4.39 -10.03
C SER A 7 -38.76 5.68 -10.83
N PHE A 8 -37.94 6.72 -10.67
CA PHE A 8 -37.99 7.92 -11.51
C PHE A 8 -36.69 8.06 -12.32
N SER A 9 -36.86 8.15 -13.63
CA SER A 9 -35.89 8.58 -14.64
C SER A 9 -36.60 9.64 -15.49
N PRO A 10 -35.98 10.78 -15.85
CA PRO A 10 -36.56 11.65 -16.86
C PRO A 10 -35.82 11.56 -18.20
N TYR A 11 -36.66 11.31 -19.20
CA TYR A 11 -36.48 11.51 -20.64
C TYR A 11 -36.15 12.97 -20.99
N TYR A 12 -35.32 13.15 -22.02
CA TYR A 12 -35.18 14.38 -22.82
C TYR A 12 -36.38 14.58 -23.75
N PRO A 13 -36.87 15.83 -23.96
CA PRO A 13 -37.73 16.14 -25.09
C PRO A 13 -36.97 16.83 -26.24
N SER A 14 -37.39 16.45 -27.44
CA SER A 14 -37.00 16.93 -28.75
C SER A 14 -37.75 18.20 -29.20
N ASN A 15 -37.04 19.03 -29.99
CA ASN A 15 -37.48 19.84 -31.13
C ASN A 15 -38.80 20.62 -31.07
N ILE A 16 -38.67 21.96 -31.15
CA ILE A 16 -39.69 22.86 -31.72
C ILE A 16 -39.04 23.69 -32.84
N LYS A 17 -39.59 23.55 -34.05
CA LYS A 17 -39.43 24.46 -35.19
C LYS A 17 -40.26 25.72 -34.93
N ASN A 18 -39.73 26.89 -35.32
CA ASN A 18 -40.53 28.00 -35.84
C ASN A 18 -39.63 28.90 -36.70
N GLY A 19 -40.18 29.36 -37.83
CA GLY A 19 -39.44 30.07 -38.87
C GLY A 19 -39.75 31.57 -38.98
N SER A 20 -38.98 32.21 -39.87
CA SER A 20 -39.28 33.36 -40.75
C SER A 20 -39.78 34.66 -40.09
N THR A 21 -39.09 35.81 -40.21
CA THR A 21 -38.95 36.60 -41.45
C THR A 21 -38.08 37.86 -41.25
N ARG A 22 -37.47 38.31 -42.37
CA ARG A 22 -37.13 39.70 -42.81
C ARG A 22 -35.80 40.40 -42.46
N ASP A 23 -34.99 40.49 -43.52
CA ASP A 23 -34.47 41.69 -44.23
C ASP A 23 -33.55 42.73 -43.57
N ARG A 24 -32.32 42.78 -44.15
CA ARG A 24 -31.45 43.91 -44.59
C ARG A 24 -30.01 43.52 -44.23
N GLY A 25 -28.99 43.55 -45.08
CA GLY A 25 -28.76 44.12 -46.41
C GLY A 25 -27.27 44.48 -46.46
N MET A 26 -26.67 44.35 -47.65
CA MET A 26 -25.35 44.86 -48.08
C MET A 26 -24.11 43.95 -48.02
N THR A 27 -23.66 43.66 -49.26
CA THR A 27 -22.28 43.68 -49.80
C THR A 27 -21.32 42.52 -49.50
N GLU A 28 -21.19 41.62 -50.48
CA GLU A 28 -19.97 40.87 -50.80
C GLU A 28 -18.86 41.82 -51.32
N PRO A 29 -17.59 41.37 -51.27
CA PRO A 29 -17.02 40.87 -52.51
C PRO A 29 -16.31 39.51 -52.39
N LEU A 30 -16.46 38.78 -53.49
CA LEU A 30 -15.83 37.53 -53.92
C LEU A 30 -14.32 37.45 -53.66
N PHE A 31 -13.90 36.38 -52.97
CA PHE A 31 -12.60 35.74 -53.21
C PHE A 31 -12.74 34.22 -53.18
N SER A 32 -12.61 33.63 -54.37
CA SER A 32 -12.49 32.21 -54.63
C SER A 32 -11.07 31.75 -54.32
N SER A 33 -10.89 30.88 -53.33
CA SER A 33 -9.77 29.93 -53.33
C SER A 33 -10.18 28.63 -52.63
N SER A 34 -10.28 27.59 -53.44
CA SER A 34 -10.47 26.20 -53.04
C SER A 34 -9.14 25.65 -52.53
N PHE A 35 -9.02 25.48 -51.22
CA PHE A 35 -8.00 24.63 -50.61
C PHE A 35 -8.64 23.33 -50.10
N PRO A 36 -8.06 22.16 -50.40
CA PRO A 36 -8.53 20.89 -49.86
C PRO A 36 -8.31 20.86 -48.34
N ALA A 37 -9.34 20.43 -47.61
CA ALA A 37 -9.27 20.23 -46.16
C ALA A 37 -8.14 19.25 -45.80
N PRO A 38 -7.28 19.58 -44.82
CA PRO A 38 -6.30 18.62 -44.32
C PRO A 38 -7.03 17.45 -43.63
N PRO A 39 -6.50 16.22 -43.72
CA PRO A 39 -7.10 15.08 -43.05
C PRO A 39 -7.18 15.34 -41.54
N ARG A 40 -8.34 15.04 -40.95
CA ARG A 40 -8.57 14.98 -39.50
C ARG A 40 -7.43 14.17 -38.85
N ARG A 41 -6.47 14.86 -38.24
CA ARG A 41 -5.58 14.24 -37.26
C ARG A 41 -6.44 13.87 -36.07
N GLN A 42 -6.59 12.57 -35.84
CA GLN A 42 -7.02 12.08 -34.54
C GLN A 42 -6.01 12.61 -33.52
N ALA A 43 -6.50 13.29 -32.49
CA ALA A 43 -5.68 13.71 -31.37
C ALA A 43 -5.05 12.46 -30.73
N PRO A 44 -3.73 12.42 -30.48
CA PRO A 44 -3.14 11.31 -29.74
C PRO A 44 -3.70 11.31 -28.31
N THR A 45 -4.30 10.19 -27.94
CA THR A 45 -4.75 9.91 -26.58
C THR A 45 -3.56 9.89 -25.61
N LEU A 46 -3.80 10.25 -24.35
CA LEU A 46 -2.85 10.28 -23.22
C LEU A 46 -2.37 8.86 -22.80
N HIS A 47 -2.13 7.96 -23.75
CA HIS A 47 -1.81 6.57 -23.46
C HIS A 47 -0.40 6.22 -23.92
N ASP A 48 0.34 5.68 -22.95
CA ASP A 48 1.50 4.81 -23.10
C ASP A 48 2.77 5.46 -23.68
N VAL A 49 3.53 6.12 -22.79
CA VAL A 49 4.99 6.17 -22.93
C VAL A 49 5.53 5.03 -22.06
N PRO A 50 6.26 4.05 -22.63
CA PRO A 50 6.95 3.05 -21.83
C PRO A 50 7.91 3.78 -20.88
N PHE A 51 7.90 3.41 -19.60
CA PHE A 51 8.95 3.84 -18.67
C PHE A 51 10.30 3.65 -19.37
N GLY A 52 11.07 4.74 -19.46
CA GLY A 52 12.34 4.77 -20.15
C GLY A 52 13.21 3.60 -19.70
N GLU A 53 13.64 2.82 -20.69
CA GLU A 53 14.62 1.76 -20.54
C GLU A 53 15.87 2.36 -19.89
N ASN A 54 16.09 2.05 -18.62
CA ASN A 54 17.43 1.95 -18.11
C ASN A 54 17.75 0.46 -18.08
N GLU A 55 18.69 0.04 -18.94
CA GLU A 55 19.22 -1.33 -19.10
C GLU A 55 19.85 -1.93 -17.82
N ASN A 56 19.69 -1.29 -16.66
CA ASN A 56 19.83 -1.94 -15.37
C ASN A 56 18.54 -2.69 -15.03
N SER A 57 18.08 -3.56 -15.93
CA SER A 57 17.24 -4.68 -15.51
C SER A 57 18.08 -5.41 -14.47
N ALA A 58 17.74 -5.22 -13.18
CA ALA A 58 18.30 -6.02 -12.13
C ALA A 58 18.19 -7.46 -12.62
N THR A 59 19.32 -8.14 -12.77
CA THR A 59 19.35 -9.53 -13.21
C THR A 59 18.72 -10.31 -12.06
N PHE A 60 17.39 -10.37 -12.06
CA PHE A 60 16.62 -10.94 -10.97
C PHE A 60 17.04 -12.40 -10.85
N ARG A 61 17.31 -12.81 -9.61
CA ARG A 61 17.88 -14.12 -9.25
C ARG A 61 17.43 -15.25 -10.19
N HIS A 62 18.40 -16.08 -10.57
CA HIS A 62 18.15 -17.40 -11.13
C HIS A 62 17.05 -18.15 -10.35
N ALA A 63 16.17 -18.81 -11.09
CA ALA A 63 15.06 -19.64 -10.62
C ALA A 63 15.45 -20.68 -9.53
N ASP A 64 16.74 -20.93 -9.33
CA ASP A 64 17.31 -21.87 -8.36
C ASP A 64 17.06 -21.53 -6.89
N SER A 65 16.84 -20.26 -6.54
CA SER A 65 16.49 -19.90 -5.15
C SER A 65 15.01 -20.14 -4.86
N THR A 66 14.14 -19.86 -5.84
CA THR A 66 12.71 -20.12 -5.75
C THR A 66 12.42 -21.62 -5.80
N SER A 67 13.12 -22.37 -6.64
CA SER A 67 12.96 -23.83 -6.73
C SER A 67 13.36 -24.51 -5.43
N ARG A 68 14.47 -24.10 -4.80
CA ARG A 68 14.88 -24.58 -3.47
C ARG A 68 13.86 -24.24 -2.38
N ALA A 69 13.30 -23.04 -2.40
CA ALA A 69 12.27 -22.66 -1.43
C ALA A 69 10.95 -23.41 -1.65
N LEU A 70 10.57 -23.67 -2.91
CA LEU A 70 9.40 -24.47 -3.24
C LEU A 70 9.59 -25.94 -2.86
N GLN A 71 10.78 -26.49 -3.08
CA GLN A 71 11.15 -27.81 -2.58
C GLN A 71 11.10 -27.86 -1.06
N ALA A 72 11.63 -26.84 -0.36
CA ALA A 72 11.56 -26.75 1.10
C ALA A 72 10.11 -26.68 1.61
N LEU A 73 9.24 -25.91 0.94
CA LEU A 73 7.80 -25.86 1.27
C LEU A 73 7.10 -27.20 1.00
N ALA A 74 7.42 -27.86 -0.11
CA ALA A 74 6.88 -29.18 -0.44
C ALA A 74 7.33 -30.22 0.60
N GLN A 75 8.60 -30.20 0.98
CA GLN A 75 9.18 -31.07 2.01
C GLN A 75 8.56 -30.81 3.37
N ALA A 76 8.37 -29.54 3.78
CA ALA A 76 7.71 -29.19 5.03
C ALA A 76 6.22 -29.61 5.06
N LYS A 77 5.51 -29.56 3.92
CA LYS A 77 4.15 -30.12 3.82
C LYS A 77 4.16 -31.64 3.93
N TYR A 78 5.10 -32.30 3.27
CA TYR A 78 5.27 -33.75 3.34
C TYR A 78 5.55 -34.22 4.77
N GLU A 79 6.48 -33.58 5.48
CA GLU A 79 6.78 -33.88 6.88
C GLU A 79 5.58 -33.68 7.81
N ARG A 80 4.75 -32.64 7.61
CA ARG A 80 3.51 -32.47 8.39
C ARG A 80 2.50 -33.59 8.11
N MET A 81 2.39 -34.05 6.87
CA MET A 81 1.52 -35.18 6.52
C MET A 81 2.03 -36.48 7.14
N GLU A 82 3.34 -36.73 7.10
CA GLU A 82 3.97 -37.87 7.77
C GLU A 82 3.75 -37.84 9.28
N ARG A 83 3.96 -36.69 9.94
CA ARG A 83 3.68 -36.54 11.39
C ARG A 83 2.22 -36.83 11.74
N ARG A 84 1.27 -36.40 10.88
CA ARG A 84 -0.16 -36.73 11.07
C ARG A 84 -0.45 -38.21 10.89
N ARG A 85 0.16 -38.86 9.90
CA ARG A 85 0.04 -40.32 9.69
C ARG A 85 0.64 -41.12 10.84
N ALA A 86 1.82 -40.75 11.30
CA ALA A 86 2.48 -41.39 12.45
C ALA A 86 1.65 -41.22 13.74
N MET A 87 1.12 -40.02 14.01
CA MET A 87 0.24 -39.79 15.15
C MET A 87 -1.05 -40.62 15.06
N PHE A 88 -1.65 -40.72 13.86
CA PHE A 88 -2.83 -41.56 13.64
C PHE A 88 -2.55 -43.04 13.89
N LEU A 89 -1.43 -43.57 13.38
CA LEU A 89 -1.00 -44.95 13.62
C LEU A 89 -0.73 -45.22 15.10
N LEU A 90 -0.11 -44.27 15.82
CA LEU A 90 0.13 -44.36 17.25
C LEU A 90 -1.19 -44.45 18.04
N VAL A 91 -2.18 -43.62 17.70
CA VAL A 91 -3.52 -43.69 18.30
C VAL A 91 -4.18 -45.04 18.04
N LEU A 92 -4.06 -45.57 16.82
CA LEU A 92 -4.63 -46.85 16.43
C LEU A 92 -3.97 -48.02 17.19
N LEU A 93 -2.65 -47.98 17.38
CA LEU A 93 -1.91 -48.94 18.20
C LEU A 93 -2.30 -48.88 19.68
N VAL A 94 -2.48 -47.67 20.24
CA VAL A 94 -2.96 -47.51 21.62
C VAL A 94 -4.37 -48.09 21.79
N LEU A 95 -5.27 -47.86 20.82
CA LEU A 95 -6.61 -48.46 20.85
C LEU A 95 -6.56 -49.99 20.78
N MET A 96 -5.70 -50.57 19.93
CA MET A 96 -5.50 -52.03 19.91
C MET A 96 -4.90 -52.57 21.21
N ALA A 97 -3.96 -51.86 21.82
CA ALA A 97 -3.39 -52.27 23.11
C ALA A 97 -4.47 -52.28 24.20
N ILE A 98 -5.34 -51.26 24.22
CA ILE A 98 -6.48 -51.19 25.14
C ILE A 98 -7.45 -52.34 24.91
N THR A 99 -7.77 -52.70 23.66
CA THR A 99 -8.68 -53.83 23.39
C THR A 99 -8.07 -55.16 23.80
N VAL A 100 -6.78 -55.42 23.52
CA VAL A 100 -6.10 -56.65 23.93
C VAL A 100 -6.02 -56.77 25.45
N HIS A 101 -5.67 -55.69 26.16
CA HIS A 101 -5.63 -55.70 27.63
C HIS A 101 -7.03 -55.81 28.25
N GLY A 102 -8.04 -55.21 27.63
CA GLY A 102 -9.44 -55.33 28.06
C GLY A 102 -9.98 -56.77 27.94
N VAL A 103 -9.57 -57.50 26.91
CA VAL A 103 -9.94 -58.92 26.73
C VAL A 103 -9.18 -59.83 27.70
N ALA A 104 -7.89 -59.59 27.92
CA ALA A 104 -7.07 -60.40 28.83
C ALA A 104 -7.35 -60.14 30.32
N GLY A 105 -7.79 -58.93 30.68
CA GLY A 105 -8.01 -58.51 32.08
C GLY A 105 -9.37 -58.89 32.68
N GLY A 106 -10.26 -59.58 31.96
CA GLY A 106 -11.57 -60.00 32.50
C GLY A 106 -12.54 -58.86 32.84
N TYR A 107 -12.23 -57.61 32.49
CA TYR A 107 -13.02 -56.42 32.84
C TYR A 107 -14.26 -56.20 31.95
N PHE A 108 -14.46 -57.01 30.91
CA PHE A 108 -15.56 -56.86 29.95
C PHE A 108 -16.80 -57.72 30.26
N SER A 109 -17.10 -57.97 31.53
CA SER A 109 -18.29 -58.73 31.97
C SER A 109 -19.49 -57.87 32.40
N MET A 110 -19.48 -56.54 32.24
CA MET A 110 -20.56 -55.67 32.76
C MET A 110 -21.01 -54.55 31.81
N ILE A 111 -21.25 -54.85 30.53
CA ILE A 111 -22.12 -53.99 29.71
C ILE A 111 -23.20 -54.87 29.09
N GLY A 112 -24.25 -55.09 29.88
CA GLY A 112 -25.49 -55.70 29.44
C GLY A 112 -26.17 -54.81 28.39
N THR A 113 -26.48 -55.42 27.27
CA THR A 113 -27.28 -54.85 26.18
C THR A 113 -28.72 -54.64 26.64
N ALA A 114 -29.11 -53.39 26.89
CA ALA A 114 -30.51 -52.99 26.91
C ALA A 114 -30.80 -52.19 25.63
N ILE A 115 -31.39 -52.86 24.64
CA ILE A 115 -32.01 -52.24 23.47
C ILE A 115 -33.44 -51.88 23.88
N PRO A 116 -33.86 -50.60 23.92
CA PRO A 116 -35.26 -50.26 24.05
C PRO A 116 -35.88 -50.12 22.67
N SER A 117 -36.75 -51.07 22.33
CA SER A 117 -37.81 -50.88 21.36
C SER A 117 -38.88 -49.98 21.98
N ASN A 118 -39.12 -48.79 21.44
CA ASN A 118 -40.44 -48.19 21.46
C ASN A 118 -40.61 -47.17 20.34
N VAL A 119 -41.46 -47.56 19.39
CA VAL A 119 -42.13 -46.71 18.42
C VAL A 119 -43.36 -46.15 19.12
N GLU A 120 -43.39 -44.86 19.40
CA GLU A 120 -44.66 -44.12 19.47
C GLU A 120 -44.49 -42.70 18.94
N GLN A 121 -45.44 -42.33 18.10
CA GLN A 121 -45.68 -41.00 17.57
C GLN A 121 -46.00 -40.02 18.70
N PHE A 122 -45.39 -38.84 18.73
CA PHE A 122 -46.08 -37.66 19.26
C PHE A 122 -45.65 -36.37 18.54
N LYS A 123 -46.66 -35.70 17.99
CA LYS A 123 -46.62 -34.40 17.31
C LYS A 123 -46.36 -33.27 18.33
N GLY A 124 -45.49 -32.34 17.92
CA GLY A 124 -45.64 -30.89 18.13
C GLY A 124 -45.38 -30.35 19.53
N ARG A 125 -44.52 -29.34 19.64
CA ARG A 125 -44.90 -27.91 19.75
C ARG A 125 -43.67 -27.10 20.14
N ILE A 126 -43.31 -26.15 19.28
CA ILE A 126 -42.33 -25.10 19.54
C ILE A 126 -42.91 -24.14 20.59
N SER A 127 -42.16 -23.83 21.64
CA SER A 127 -42.34 -22.58 22.39
C SER A 127 -41.05 -22.21 23.13
N ASP A 128 -40.63 -20.98 22.85
CA ASP A 128 -39.64 -20.18 23.56
C ASP A 128 -39.87 -20.14 25.08
N ARG A 129 -38.76 -19.99 25.83
CA ARG A 129 -38.58 -19.00 26.91
C ARG A 129 -37.16 -19.03 27.49
N GLY A 130 -36.40 -17.98 27.15
CA GLY A 130 -35.77 -17.00 28.06
C GLY A 130 -34.97 -17.45 29.30
N PRO A 131 -33.76 -16.90 29.53
CA PRO A 131 -32.94 -17.15 30.71
C PRO A 131 -33.30 -16.21 31.87
N GLY A 132 -33.22 -16.70 33.11
CA GLY A 132 -33.50 -15.91 34.30
C GLY A 132 -32.55 -16.24 35.46
N ASN A 133 -31.75 -15.23 35.82
CA ASN A 133 -31.39 -14.75 37.16
C ASN A 133 -30.81 -15.71 38.21
N MET A 134 -29.57 -15.44 38.63
CA MET A 134 -29.16 -14.67 39.83
C MET A 134 -29.14 -15.51 41.11
N ILE A 135 -27.94 -15.66 41.69
CA ILE A 135 -27.73 -15.90 43.12
C ILE A 135 -26.64 -14.90 43.59
N PRO A 136 -26.79 -14.28 44.79
CA PRO A 136 -25.98 -13.15 45.23
C PRO A 136 -24.90 -13.49 46.28
N ASP A 137 -24.06 -12.50 46.53
CA ASP A 137 -23.32 -12.14 47.77
C ASP A 137 -22.50 -13.19 48.53
N GLU A 138 -21.21 -12.90 48.73
CA GLU A 138 -20.76 -12.47 50.06
C GLU A 138 -19.35 -11.86 50.06
N ALA A 139 -19.20 -10.88 50.94
CA ALA A 139 -18.05 -10.00 51.09
C ALA A 139 -17.05 -10.50 52.15
N ARG A 140 -15.90 -9.79 52.19
CA ARG A 140 -15.11 -9.45 53.39
C ARG A 140 -13.89 -10.34 53.68
N SER A 141 -12.69 -9.79 53.52
CA SER A 141 -11.91 -9.29 54.67
C SER A 141 -10.66 -8.49 54.22
N LYS A 142 -10.33 -7.48 55.03
CA LYS A 142 -9.19 -6.58 54.90
C LYS A 142 -8.09 -7.00 55.89
N GLY A 143 -6.84 -6.79 55.47
CA GLY A 143 -5.70 -6.34 56.32
C GLY A 143 -4.59 -7.38 56.53
N PRO A 144 -3.43 -7.00 57.13
CA PRO A 144 -2.80 -5.68 57.21
C PRO A 144 -1.31 -5.67 56.82
N ARG A 145 -0.71 -4.47 56.83
CA ARG A 145 0.74 -4.19 56.74
C ARG A 145 1.50 -4.81 57.93
N GLY A 146 2.73 -5.27 57.68
CA GLY A 146 3.72 -5.60 58.70
C GLY A 146 5.13 -5.48 58.14
N GLY A 147 5.90 -4.53 58.69
CA GLY A 147 7.34 -4.39 58.44
C GLY A 147 8.15 -5.37 59.29
N GLY A 148 9.35 -5.71 58.82
CA GLY A 148 10.32 -6.53 59.54
C GLY A 148 11.71 -6.35 58.92
N SER A 149 12.61 -5.79 59.71
CA SER A 149 14.01 -5.50 59.39
C SER A 149 14.93 -6.59 59.94
N ARG A 150 16.13 -6.68 59.35
CA ARG A 150 17.38 -7.34 59.80
C ARG A 150 17.61 -8.82 59.44
N GLY A 151 18.73 -9.03 58.76
CA GLY A 151 19.43 -10.30 58.61
C GLY A 151 20.60 -10.16 57.63
N GLY A 152 21.75 -9.69 58.11
CA GLY A 152 22.97 -9.55 57.32
C GLY A 152 23.63 -10.90 57.02
N ALA A 153 24.16 -11.03 55.80
CA ALA A 153 25.17 -12.02 55.46
C ALA A 153 26.11 -11.42 54.41
N MET A 154 27.39 -11.27 54.78
CA MET A 154 28.48 -10.89 53.91
C MET A 154 28.56 -11.84 52.70
N ARG A 155 28.48 -11.30 51.48
CA ARG A 155 28.99 -11.95 50.27
C ARG A 155 29.91 -10.97 49.57
N GLY A 156 31.06 -11.51 49.17
CA GLY A 156 32.28 -10.76 48.84
C GLY A 156 32.11 -9.74 47.73
N ALA A 157 32.85 -8.64 47.90
CA ALA A 157 33.13 -7.67 46.86
C ALA A 157 33.76 -8.39 45.66
N LYS A 158 33.01 -8.48 44.56
CA LYS A 158 33.58 -8.71 43.23
C LYS A 158 34.38 -7.45 42.88
N PRO A 159 35.59 -7.58 42.33
CA PRO A 159 36.32 -6.43 41.84
C PRO A 159 35.48 -5.74 40.77
N ASP A 160 35.34 -4.42 40.89
CA ASP A 160 34.70 -3.55 39.91
C ASP A 160 35.44 -3.71 38.58
N GLY A 161 34.93 -4.62 37.76
CA GLY A 161 35.35 -4.78 36.38
C GLY A 161 35.01 -3.49 35.67
N ILE A 162 36.06 -2.74 35.34
CA ILE A 162 36.02 -1.60 34.42
C ILE A 162 35.18 -2.04 33.22
N ALA A 163 33.95 -1.53 33.14
CA ALA A 163 33.07 -1.75 32.01
C ALA A 163 33.80 -1.19 30.79
N GLY A 164 34.40 -2.08 30.00
CA GLY A 164 35.02 -1.70 28.74
C GLY A 164 34.01 -0.93 27.89
N PRO A 165 34.47 0.01 27.05
CA PRO A 165 33.58 0.79 26.19
C PRO A 165 32.64 -0.16 25.46
N GLY A 166 31.34 -0.02 25.74
CA GLY A 166 30.31 -0.93 25.24
C GLY A 166 30.40 -0.99 23.73
N VAL A 167 30.72 -2.18 23.20
CA VAL A 167 30.62 -2.46 21.78
C VAL A 167 29.16 -2.22 21.41
N ALA A 168 28.89 -1.11 20.72
CA ALA A 168 27.55 -0.82 20.24
C ALA A 168 27.09 -2.02 19.39
N ASP A 169 25.87 -2.47 19.65
CA ASP A 169 25.24 -3.59 18.95
C ASP A 169 25.31 -3.32 17.44
N GLU A 170 25.97 -4.21 16.68
CA GLU A 170 26.15 -4.07 15.23
C GLU A 170 24.82 -3.82 14.52
N SER A 171 23.72 -4.38 15.03
CA SER A 171 22.37 -4.20 14.48
C SER A 171 21.88 -2.75 14.59
N GLN A 172 22.25 -2.04 15.66
CA GLN A 172 21.92 -0.62 15.84
C GLN A 172 22.74 0.26 14.89
N ILE A 173 24.03 -0.07 14.70
CA ILE A 173 24.90 0.65 13.75
C ILE A 173 24.35 0.52 12.33
N GLN A 174 23.89 -0.67 11.93
CA GLN A 174 23.30 -0.88 10.60
C GLN A 174 21.96 -0.14 10.44
N MET A 175 21.11 -0.16 11.46
CA MET A 175 19.87 0.63 11.50
C MET A 175 20.15 2.11 11.27
N GLU A 176 21.07 2.70 12.03
CA GLU A 176 21.41 4.12 11.91
C GLU A 176 22.07 4.45 10.56
N ARG A 177 22.85 3.53 10.00
CA ARG A 177 23.36 3.68 8.62
C ARG A 177 22.21 3.74 7.61
N VAL A 178 21.23 2.85 7.72
CA VAL A 178 20.07 2.83 6.80
C VAL A 178 19.26 4.12 6.93
N ILE A 179 18.98 4.55 8.16
CA ILE A 179 18.25 5.80 8.40
C ILE A 179 19.06 7.02 7.96
N GLY A 180 20.38 6.98 8.11
CA GLY A 180 21.32 8.03 7.71
C GLY A 180 21.32 8.32 6.21
N MET A 181 20.95 7.35 5.35
CA MET A 181 20.75 7.59 3.91
C MET A 181 19.62 8.60 3.62
N PHE A 182 18.76 8.83 4.61
CA PHE A 182 17.61 9.73 4.57
C PHE A 182 17.76 10.88 5.57
N SER A 183 18.99 11.27 5.90
CA SER A 183 19.26 12.35 6.88
C SER A 183 18.67 13.69 6.45
N ASN A 184 18.66 13.99 5.15
CA ASN A 184 18.15 15.24 4.58
C ASN A 184 16.63 15.20 4.32
N LEU A 185 15.98 14.13 4.77
CA LEU A 185 14.53 14.04 4.79
C LEU A 185 14.06 14.29 6.22
N ALA A 186 13.18 15.27 6.39
CA ALA A 186 12.62 15.62 7.68
C ALA A 186 11.78 14.46 8.24
N GLU A 187 11.72 14.38 9.57
CA GLU A 187 10.82 13.42 10.21
C GLU A 187 9.38 13.90 10.16
N THR A 188 8.43 12.98 10.07
CA THR A 188 7.00 13.32 10.10
C THR A 188 6.51 13.84 11.45
N SER A 189 7.29 13.60 12.51
CA SER A 189 7.05 14.06 13.87
C SER A 189 7.46 15.52 14.08
N THR A 190 8.36 16.07 13.26
CA THR A 190 8.83 17.44 13.40
C THR A 190 7.86 18.41 12.70
N PRO A 191 7.65 19.62 13.26
CA PRO A 191 6.87 20.65 12.60
C PRO A 191 7.44 20.99 11.22
N SER A 192 6.56 21.29 10.26
CA SER A 192 6.97 21.72 8.93
C SER A 192 7.61 23.11 8.98
N THR A 193 8.59 23.33 8.11
CA THR A 193 9.21 24.64 7.87
C THR A 193 8.97 25.06 6.42
N ASP A 194 9.01 26.37 6.14
CA ASP A 194 8.76 26.90 4.80
C ASP A 194 9.87 26.52 3.78
N ALA A 195 11.02 26.03 4.24
CA ALA A 195 12.14 25.59 3.40
C ALA A 195 12.05 24.11 2.98
N GLU A 196 11.03 23.37 3.42
CA GLU A 196 10.89 21.95 3.11
C GLU A 196 10.09 21.73 1.83
N THR A 197 10.59 20.89 0.93
CA THR A 197 9.87 20.52 -0.30
C THR A 197 9.27 19.10 -0.18
N PRO A 198 7.98 18.93 -0.50
CA PRO A 198 7.36 17.61 -0.61
C PRO A 198 8.07 16.70 -1.63
N LEU A 199 8.38 15.46 -1.22
CA LEU A 199 8.87 14.39 -2.08
C LEU A 199 7.81 13.28 -2.15
N PHE A 200 7.16 13.13 -3.30
CA PHE A 200 6.29 12.00 -3.55
C PHE A 200 7.11 10.78 -3.99
N TRP A 201 7.24 9.79 -3.10
CA TRP A 201 7.83 8.51 -3.46
C TRP A 201 6.83 7.69 -4.27
N HIS A 202 7.05 7.64 -5.58
CA HIS A 202 6.19 6.94 -6.51
C HIS A 202 6.46 5.44 -6.50
N VAL A 203 5.67 4.71 -5.69
CA VAL A 203 5.61 3.25 -5.70
C VAL A 203 4.90 2.77 -6.98
N PRO A 204 5.54 1.93 -7.81
CA PRO A 204 4.93 1.43 -9.04
C PRO A 204 3.61 0.71 -8.78
N ARG A 205 2.60 1.00 -9.63
CA ARG A 205 1.26 0.41 -9.59
C ARG A 205 0.48 0.65 -8.29
N ALA A 206 0.80 1.73 -7.55
CA ALA A 206 0.11 2.14 -6.32
C ALA A 206 -0.67 3.47 -6.47
N GLY A 207 -1.10 3.82 -7.69
CA GLY A 207 -1.92 5.02 -7.95
C GLY A 207 -1.14 6.31 -8.16
N GLY A 208 0.16 6.23 -8.46
CA GLY A 208 0.99 7.42 -8.63
C GLY A 208 0.57 8.33 -9.78
N SER A 209 0.08 7.80 -10.90
CA SER A 209 -0.47 8.64 -11.97
C SER A 209 -1.69 9.44 -11.51
N THR A 210 -2.60 8.82 -10.76
CA THR A 210 -3.77 9.53 -10.20
C THR A 210 -3.32 10.65 -9.27
N MET A 211 -2.33 10.38 -8.41
CA MET A 211 -1.80 11.39 -7.50
C MET A 211 -1.09 12.54 -8.25
N LYS A 212 -0.31 12.24 -9.30
CA LYS A 212 0.30 13.25 -10.18
C LYS A 212 -0.78 14.15 -10.81
N ASP A 213 -1.86 13.56 -11.32
CA ASP A 213 -2.97 14.32 -11.91
C ASP A 213 -3.71 15.16 -10.87
N ILE A 214 -3.92 14.65 -9.65
CA ILE A 214 -4.49 15.44 -8.55
C ILE A 214 -3.62 16.66 -8.23
N MET A 215 -2.30 16.46 -8.06
CA MET A 215 -1.37 17.54 -7.73
C MET A 215 -1.29 18.58 -8.85
N GLY A 216 -1.15 18.14 -10.10
CA GLY A 216 -1.02 19.05 -11.25
C GLY A 216 -2.36 19.65 -11.70
N GLN A 217 -3.34 18.80 -12.05
CA GLN A 217 -4.58 19.22 -12.71
C GLN A 217 -5.58 19.83 -11.72
N CYS A 218 -5.78 19.21 -10.55
CA CYS A 218 -6.75 19.72 -9.59
C CYS A 218 -6.15 20.83 -8.71
N LEU A 219 -4.94 20.62 -8.17
CA LEU A 219 -4.35 21.56 -7.22
C LEU A 219 -3.45 22.64 -7.87
N GLY A 220 -3.10 22.50 -9.14
CA GLY A 220 -2.26 23.47 -9.84
C GLY A 220 -0.81 23.53 -9.38
N LEU A 221 -0.33 22.50 -8.67
CA LEU A 221 1.02 22.43 -8.12
C LEU A 221 2.06 22.27 -9.23
N VAL A 222 3.18 23.00 -9.10
CA VAL A 222 4.36 22.86 -9.95
C VAL A 222 5.14 21.62 -9.54
N SER A 223 5.31 20.67 -10.47
CA SER A 223 5.99 19.41 -10.16
C SER A 223 7.30 19.20 -10.91
N ALA A 224 8.30 18.64 -10.23
CA ALA A 224 9.48 18.07 -10.88
C ALA A 224 9.24 16.59 -11.19
N SER A 225 9.32 16.19 -12.47
CA SER A 225 9.08 14.83 -12.96
C SER A 225 9.59 14.64 -14.39
N GLU A 226 9.47 13.44 -14.96
CA GLU A 226 9.87 13.13 -16.34
C GLU A 226 9.23 14.02 -17.42
N VAL A 227 8.11 14.68 -17.10
CA VAL A 227 7.40 15.56 -18.02
C VAL A 227 8.15 16.88 -18.22
N GLY A 228 8.95 17.30 -17.22
CA GLY A 228 9.68 18.57 -17.24
C GLY A 228 10.72 18.67 -18.35
N VAL A 229 11.28 17.57 -18.81
CA VAL A 229 12.34 17.57 -19.84
C VAL A 229 11.81 17.46 -21.27
N ARG A 230 10.48 17.45 -21.45
CA ARG A 230 9.84 17.37 -22.78
C ARG A 230 10.09 18.62 -23.60
N ASP A 231 9.81 18.52 -24.90
CA ASP A 231 9.93 19.63 -25.86
C ASP A 231 11.32 20.30 -25.91
N GLY A 232 12.37 19.55 -25.54
CA GLY A 232 13.77 19.99 -25.59
C GLY A 232 14.31 20.57 -24.29
N HIS A 233 13.47 20.73 -23.26
CA HIS A 233 13.83 21.38 -22.00
C HIS A 233 14.86 20.60 -21.14
N GLY A 234 15.15 19.35 -21.49
CA GLY A 234 16.21 18.57 -20.85
C GLY A 234 17.63 19.14 -21.05
N GLN A 235 17.83 20.05 -22.01
CA GLN A 235 19.13 20.67 -22.32
C GLN A 235 19.27 22.09 -21.78
N ASP A 236 18.24 22.63 -21.13
CA ASP A 236 18.28 23.98 -20.57
C ASP A 236 19.41 24.12 -19.53
N GLY A 237 20.06 25.27 -19.51
CA GLY A 237 21.19 25.55 -18.61
C GLY A 237 20.79 25.96 -17.19
N GLU A 238 19.50 26.22 -16.95
CA GLU A 238 18.97 26.69 -15.67
C GLU A 238 17.64 26.00 -15.34
N VAL A 239 17.31 25.96 -14.05
CA VAL A 239 16.01 25.48 -13.57
C VAL A 239 14.95 26.55 -13.82
N GLN A 240 13.89 26.17 -14.52
CA GLN A 240 12.77 27.04 -14.84
C GLN A 240 11.46 26.27 -14.87
N ILE A 241 10.35 26.99 -14.68
CA ILE A 241 9.01 26.45 -14.81
C ILE A 241 8.63 26.46 -16.29
N ILE A 242 8.20 25.31 -16.79
CA ILE A 242 7.64 25.13 -18.13
C ILE A 242 6.17 24.75 -18.03
N GLU A 243 5.42 25.00 -19.11
CA GLU A 243 4.04 24.59 -19.23
C GLU A 243 3.92 23.48 -20.27
N PHE A 244 3.35 22.33 -19.87
CA PHE A 244 3.08 21.21 -20.77
C PHE A 244 1.62 20.79 -20.61
N LYS A 245 0.83 20.94 -21.68
CA LYS A 245 -0.62 20.64 -21.71
C LYS A 245 -1.42 21.35 -20.61
N GLY A 246 -1.11 22.62 -20.33
CA GLY A 246 -1.81 23.41 -19.30
C GLY A 246 -1.36 23.13 -17.87
N LEU A 247 -0.34 22.29 -17.66
CA LEU A 247 0.20 21.94 -16.36
C LEU A 247 1.63 22.46 -16.22
N LYS A 248 2.03 22.80 -14.99
CA LYS A 248 3.34 23.40 -14.71
C LYS A 248 4.32 22.36 -14.20
N TYR A 249 5.52 22.37 -14.77
CA TYR A 249 6.61 21.49 -14.39
C TYR A 249 7.91 22.26 -14.24
N VAL A 250 8.82 21.79 -13.39
CA VAL A 250 10.21 22.24 -13.45
C VAL A 250 10.95 21.41 -14.50
N ASN A 251 11.81 22.03 -15.30
CA ASN A 251 12.51 21.44 -16.45
C ASN A 251 13.61 20.43 -16.11
N VAL A 252 13.35 19.49 -15.21
CA VAL A 252 14.26 18.44 -14.75
C VAL A 252 13.51 17.12 -14.62
N ASP A 253 14.18 16.01 -14.92
CA ASP A 253 13.62 14.67 -14.75
C ASP A 253 14.08 14.09 -13.40
N THR A 254 13.18 13.98 -12.43
CA THR A 254 13.51 13.38 -11.12
C THR A 254 13.19 11.88 -11.06
N THR A 255 12.91 11.25 -12.20
CA THR A 255 12.54 9.83 -12.31
C THR A 255 13.60 8.97 -13.01
N SER A 256 14.80 9.51 -13.23
CA SER A 256 15.98 8.76 -13.69
C SER A 256 17.20 9.17 -12.87
N THR A 257 18.22 8.31 -12.83
CA THR A 257 19.48 8.62 -12.12
C THR A 257 20.20 9.81 -12.75
N GLN A 258 20.32 9.84 -14.07
CA GLN A 258 20.92 10.96 -14.81
C GLN A 258 20.15 12.26 -14.59
N GLY A 259 18.82 12.19 -14.59
CA GLY A 259 17.98 13.36 -14.35
C GLY A 259 18.09 13.88 -12.91
N LEU A 260 18.22 13.00 -11.92
CA LEU A 260 18.51 13.38 -10.53
C LEU A 260 19.86 14.07 -10.37
N ASP A 261 20.91 13.55 -11.02
CA ASP A 261 22.23 14.19 -11.00
C ASP A 261 22.19 15.60 -11.60
N ARG A 262 21.46 15.77 -12.73
CA ARG A 262 21.23 17.08 -13.34
C ARG A 262 20.41 17.99 -12.43
N ALA A 263 19.32 17.51 -11.85
CA ALA A 263 18.47 18.27 -10.93
C ALA A 263 19.26 18.78 -9.72
N LYS A 264 20.18 17.95 -9.20
CA LYS A 264 21.11 18.35 -8.13
C LYS A 264 22.08 19.43 -8.61
N ALA A 265 22.70 19.24 -9.78
CA ALA A 265 23.65 20.20 -10.34
C ALA A 265 23.04 21.58 -10.61
N LEU A 266 21.76 21.62 -11.01
CA LEU A 266 21.02 22.86 -11.25
C LEU A 266 20.37 23.45 -9.98
N GLY A 267 20.52 22.80 -8.82
CA GLY A 267 19.95 23.30 -7.56
C GLY A 267 18.42 23.30 -7.52
N LEU A 268 17.77 22.22 -8.01
CA LEU A 268 16.30 22.12 -8.05
C LEU A 268 15.64 22.53 -6.74
N VAL A 269 16.10 21.96 -5.62
CA VAL A 269 15.48 22.19 -4.30
C VAL A 269 15.74 23.63 -3.83
N GLN A 270 16.97 24.12 -4.01
CA GLN A 270 17.40 25.45 -3.60
C GLN A 270 16.69 26.56 -4.39
N SER A 271 16.25 26.27 -5.61
CA SER A 271 15.52 27.23 -6.43
C SER A 271 14.12 27.55 -5.90
N GLY A 272 13.52 26.65 -5.10
CA GLY A 272 12.16 26.82 -4.59
C GLY A 272 11.06 26.82 -5.66
N LEU A 273 11.38 26.44 -6.90
CA LEU A 273 10.44 26.48 -8.03
C LEU A 273 9.46 25.31 -8.06
N SER A 274 9.73 24.23 -7.30
CA SER A 274 8.91 23.02 -7.29
C SER A 274 8.09 22.94 -6.01
N ASP A 275 6.76 22.85 -6.16
CA ASP A 275 5.86 22.58 -5.03
C ASP A 275 5.93 21.10 -4.61
N VAL A 276 6.22 20.20 -5.54
CA VAL A 276 6.38 18.77 -5.26
C VAL A 276 7.38 18.10 -6.20
N ILE A 277 8.28 17.30 -5.65
CA ILE A 277 9.20 16.45 -6.43
C ILE A 277 8.61 15.05 -6.51
N VAL A 278 8.53 14.47 -7.70
CA VAL A 278 8.06 13.10 -7.89
C VAL A 278 9.20 12.19 -8.31
N SER A 279 9.42 11.10 -7.57
CA SER A 279 10.47 10.15 -7.91
C SER A 279 10.13 8.73 -7.45
N SER A 280 10.44 7.74 -8.29
CA SER A 280 10.51 6.34 -7.84
C SER A 280 11.88 6.00 -7.24
N TYR A 281 12.87 6.88 -7.43
CA TYR A 281 14.27 6.70 -7.02
C TYR A 281 14.56 7.30 -5.64
N LEU A 282 13.87 6.86 -4.58
CA LEU A 282 13.90 7.49 -3.24
C LEU A 282 15.31 7.84 -2.73
N VAL A 283 16.25 6.89 -2.78
CA VAL A 283 17.62 7.09 -2.27
C VAL A 283 18.40 8.10 -3.13
N GLY A 284 18.16 8.12 -4.44
CA GLY A 284 18.75 9.13 -5.32
C GLY A 284 18.11 10.50 -5.09
N ALA A 285 16.78 10.54 -4.95
CA ALA A 285 16.02 11.76 -4.71
C ALA A 285 16.32 12.39 -3.34
N SER A 286 16.61 11.60 -2.30
CA SER A 286 17.00 12.14 -0.99
C SER A 286 18.30 12.95 -1.07
N ASN A 287 19.17 12.67 -2.04
CA ASN A 287 20.42 13.40 -2.27
C ASN A 287 20.25 14.76 -2.95
N LEU A 288 19.03 15.11 -3.39
CA LEU A 288 18.69 16.46 -3.87
C LEU A 288 18.60 17.46 -2.71
N PHE A 289 18.25 16.97 -1.53
CA PHE A 289 18.02 17.78 -0.34
C PHE A 289 19.30 18.02 0.45
N THR A 290 19.27 19.05 1.29
CA THR A 290 20.38 19.49 2.15
C THR A 290 19.84 19.80 3.54
N PRO A 291 20.67 19.89 4.58
CA PRO A 291 20.20 20.24 5.93
C PRO A 291 19.40 21.56 5.98
N GLU A 292 19.73 22.51 5.11
CA GLU A 292 19.06 23.81 4.96
C GLU A 292 17.74 23.70 4.16
N PHE A 293 17.66 22.76 3.22
CA PHE A 293 16.49 22.53 2.37
C PHE A 293 16.12 21.05 2.40
N ASN A 294 15.37 20.66 3.43
CA ASN A 294 15.01 19.26 3.69
C ASN A 294 13.82 18.82 2.82
N GLY A 295 13.72 17.51 2.60
CA GLY A 295 12.57 16.91 1.93
C GLY A 295 11.56 16.36 2.92
N ARG A 296 10.27 16.41 2.62
CA ARG A 296 9.24 15.67 3.37
C ARG A 296 8.61 14.60 2.50
N VAL A 297 8.80 13.34 2.88
CA VAL A 297 8.38 12.23 2.03
C VAL A 297 6.96 11.78 2.35
N PHE A 298 6.21 11.51 1.30
CA PHE A 298 4.94 10.83 1.39
C PHE A 298 4.82 9.79 0.28
N ALA A 299 3.99 8.78 0.50
CA ALA A 299 3.81 7.69 -0.44
C ALA A 299 2.38 7.17 -0.42
N LEU A 300 1.92 6.68 -1.57
CA LEU A 300 0.74 5.83 -1.66
C LEU A 300 1.18 4.37 -1.71
N LEU A 301 0.69 3.58 -0.77
CA LEU A 301 0.94 2.15 -0.71
C LEU A 301 -0.25 1.37 -1.28
N ARG A 302 0.04 0.15 -1.73
CA ARG A 302 -0.95 -0.82 -2.21
C ARG A 302 -0.62 -2.19 -1.67
N ASP A 303 -1.64 -3.00 -1.42
CA ASP A 303 -1.46 -4.40 -1.01
C ASP A 303 -0.41 -5.09 -1.92
N PRO A 304 0.65 -5.68 -1.37
CA PRO A 304 1.75 -6.21 -2.18
C PRO A 304 1.35 -7.35 -3.12
N VAL A 305 0.33 -8.14 -2.79
CA VAL A 305 -0.19 -9.18 -3.68
C VAL A 305 -0.92 -8.52 -4.85
N GLU A 306 -1.83 -7.59 -4.57
CA GLU A 306 -2.53 -6.86 -5.63
C GLU A 306 -1.59 -6.05 -6.52
N ARG A 307 -0.56 -5.44 -5.94
CA ARG A 307 0.48 -4.70 -6.67
C ARG A 307 1.24 -5.62 -7.61
N ALA A 308 1.68 -6.79 -7.14
CA ALA A 308 2.40 -7.76 -7.96
C ALA A 308 1.55 -8.31 -9.12
N VAL A 309 0.27 -8.61 -8.86
CA VAL A 309 -0.68 -9.04 -9.91
C VAL A 309 -0.92 -7.90 -10.91
N SER A 310 -1.11 -6.67 -10.42
CA SER A 310 -1.28 -5.51 -11.30
C SER A 310 -0.06 -5.27 -12.19
N MET A 311 1.15 -5.49 -11.65
CA MET A 311 2.40 -5.39 -12.39
C MET A 311 2.50 -6.47 -13.48
N TYR A 312 2.14 -7.72 -13.18
CA TYR A 312 2.11 -8.80 -14.17
C TYR A 312 1.22 -8.45 -15.36
N TYR A 313 -0.03 -8.03 -15.12
CA TYR A 313 -0.96 -7.68 -16.21
C TYR A 313 -0.54 -6.41 -16.95
N TYR A 314 0.08 -5.45 -16.25
CA TYR A 314 0.65 -4.28 -16.89
C TYR A 314 1.77 -4.68 -17.85
N ARG A 315 2.73 -5.50 -17.41
CA ARG A 315 3.85 -5.97 -18.23
C ARG A 315 3.39 -6.81 -19.41
N SER A 316 2.52 -7.78 -19.16
CA SER A 316 1.93 -8.62 -20.19
C SER A 316 1.19 -7.82 -21.27
N GLY A 317 0.52 -6.73 -20.91
CA GLY A 317 -0.23 -5.90 -21.86
C GLY A 317 0.60 -4.82 -22.54
N ALA A 318 1.32 -4.02 -21.76
CA ALA A 318 2.00 -2.82 -22.24
C ALA A 318 3.35 -3.14 -22.91
N TYR A 319 4.11 -4.11 -22.39
CA TYR A 319 5.42 -4.47 -22.94
C TYR A 319 5.36 -5.77 -23.76
N GLY A 320 4.42 -6.66 -23.45
CA GLY A 320 4.33 -7.97 -24.11
C GLY A 320 5.48 -8.92 -23.77
N ASP A 321 6.35 -8.55 -22.84
CA ASP A 321 7.52 -9.33 -22.39
C ASP A 321 7.13 -10.59 -21.59
N LEU A 322 5.88 -10.66 -21.14
CA LEU A 322 5.30 -11.82 -20.45
C LEU A 322 4.27 -12.57 -21.31
N GLN A 323 4.27 -12.39 -22.64
CA GLN A 323 3.35 -13.15 -23.51
C GLN A 323 3.57 -14.67 -23.36
N GLY A 324 2.48 -15.40 -23.11
CA GLY A 324 2.51 -16.85 -22.90
C GLY A 324 3.01 -17.30 -21.52
N VAL A 325 3.47 -16.38 -20.67
CA VAL A 325 3.86 -16.66 -19.28
C VAL A 325 2.62 -16.59 -18.41
N SER A 326 2.28 -17.65 -17.67
CA SER A 326 1.14 -17.60 -16.73
C SER A 326 1.48 -16.80 -15.46
N LEU A 327 0.47 -16.38 -14.70
CA LEU A 327 0.67 -15.70 -13.42
C LEU A 327 1.46 -16.58 -12.43
N GLU A 328 1.24 -17.89 -12.42
CA GLU A 328 2.01 -18.84 -11.61
C GLU A 328 3.49 -18.89 -12.03
N GLN A 329 3.77 -18.94 -13.34
CA GLN A 329 5.14 -18.96 -13.85
C GLN A 329 5.88 -17.64 -13.54
N TYR A 330 5.19 -16.51 -13.66
CA TYR A 330 5.69 -15.22 -13.21
C TYR A 330 6.04 -15.26 -11.71
N ALA A 331 5.11 -15.74 -10.88
CA ALA A 331 5.30 -15.82 -9.43
C ALA A 331 6.40 -16.81 -8.99
N GLN A 332 6.74 -17.80 -9.82
CA GLN A 332 7.87 -18.71 -9.60
C GLN A 332 9.25 -18.08 -9.80
N GLY A 333 9.32 -16.81 -10.20
CA GLY A 333 10.58 -16.07 -10.32
C GLY A 333 10.89 -15.56 -11.72
N ASN A 334 10.03 -15.81 -12.72
CA ASN A 334 10.22 -15.26 -14.06
C ASN A 334 9.81 -13.77 -14.10
N GLY A 335 10.58 -12.92 -13.43
CA GLY A 335 10.41 -11.47 -13.44
C GLY A 335 9.54 -10.88 -12.33
N ILE A 336 9.02 -11.67 -11.38
CA ILE A 336 8.36 -11.12 -10.19
C ILE A 336 9.38 -10.45 -9.26
N GLU A 337 9.03 -9.27 -8.78
CA GLU A 337 9.79 -8.53 -7.78
C GLU A 337 9.72 -9.24 -6.41
N ASN A 338 10.87 -9.58 -5.83
CA ASN A 338 10.97 -10.19 -4.51
C ASN A 338 11.14 -9.13 -3.42
N ASN A 339 10.12 -8.89 -2.59
CA ASN A 339 10.14 -7.93 -1.48
C ASN A 339 10.74 -6.56 -1.85
N TRP A 340 10.40 -6.06 -3.04
CA TRP A 340 11.02 -4.89 -3.63
C TRP A 340 10.96 -3.69 -2.71
N MET A 341 9.83 -3.43 -2.05
CA MET A 341 9.68 -2.23 -1.22
C MET A 341 10.59 -2.27 0.01
N THR A 342 10.62 -3.41 0.69
CA THR A 342 11.47 -3.61 1.87
C THR A 342 12.95 -3.50 1.49
N ARG A 343 13.36 -4.17 0.40
CA ARG A 343 14.72 -4.11 -0.14
C ARG A 343 15.13 -2.70 -0.52
N TYR A 344 14.21 -1.97 -1.16
CA TYR A 344 14.46 -0.63 -1.64
C TYR A 344 14.70 0.34 -0.48
N LEU A 345 13.89 0.26 0.59
CA LEU A 345 14.03 1.11 1.77
C LEU A 345 15.32 0.85 2.55
N VAL A 346 15.83 -0.38 2.56
CA VAL A 346 17.12 -0.71 3.18
C VAL A 346 18.31 -0.62 2.23
N ASN A 347 18.07 -0.22 0.98
CA ASN A 347 19.07 -0.19 -0.09
C ASN A 347 19.83 -1.53 -0.27
N GLN A 348 19.09 -2.64 -0.21
CA GLN A 348 19.62 -4.01 -0.34
C GLN A 348 18.81 -4.81 -1.38
N MET A 349 19.03 -4.49 -2.66
CA MET A 349 18.31 -5.10 -3.78
C MET A 349 18.59 -6.59 -3.96
N GLU A 350 19.74 -7.07 -3.45
CA GLU A 350 20.19 -8.45 -3.60
C GLU A 350 20.39 -9.15 -2.24
N GLY A 351 20.81 -10.42 -2.27
CA GLY A 351 21.06 -11.18 -1.05
C GLY A 351 19.80 -11.58 -0.26
N GLU A 352 20.01 -12.23 0.87
CA GLU A 352 18.92 -12.67 1.74
C GLU A 352 18.32 -11.49 2.51
N LEU A 353 17.01 -11.56 2.74
CA LEU A 353 16.28 -10.56 3.51
C LEU A 353 15.78 -11.23 4.79
N GLY A 354 16.19 -10.68 5.93
CA GLY A 354 15.86 -11.18 7.26
C GLY A 354 14.85 -10.30 7.97
N LYS A 355 14.62 -10.64 9.25
CA LYS A 355 13.77 -9.85 10.15
C LYS A 355 14.37 -8.46 10.43
N GLU A 356 15.69 -8.38 10.56
CA GLU A 356 16.38 -7.11 10.85
C GLU A 356 16.15 -6.07 9.75
N GLN A 357 16.31 -6.45 8.48
CA GLN A 357 16.05 -5.54 7.36
C GLN A 357 14.58 -5.10 7.29
N LEU A 358 13.64 -5.99 7.63
CA LEU A 358 12.24 -5.57 7.77
C LEU A 358 12.08 -4.52 8.87
N ASP A 359 12.71 -4.72 10.03
CA ASP A 359 12.64 -3.77 11.14
C ASP A 359 13.29 -2.43 10.77
N TYR A 360 14.35 -2.44 9.95
CA TYR A 360 14.97 -1.23 9.40
C TYR A 360 14.03 -0.48 8.44
N ALA A 361 13.40 -1.19 7.50
CA ALA A 361 12.44 -0.60 6.58
C ALA A 361 11.22 0.01 7.31
N LYS A 362 10.73 -0.67 8.36
CA LYS A 362 9.66 -0.14 9.22
C LYS A 362 10.08 1.16 9.89
N GLU A 363 11.30 1.24 10.40
CA GLU A 363 11.79 2.42 11.07
C GLU A 363 11.94 3.62 10.12
N VAL A 364 12.40 3.36 8.88
CA VAL A 364 12.40 4.37 7.82
C VAL A 364 10.97 4.88 7.54
N LEU A 365 9.99 3.97 7.36
CA LEU A 365 8.59 4.39 7.16
C LEU A 365 8.06 5.20 8.34
N ARG A 366 8.29 4.73 9.58
CA ARG A 366 7.80 5.38 10.80
C ARG A 366 8.32 6.80 10.95
N ARG A 367 9.61 7.02 10.69
CA ARG A 367 10.26 8.32 10.87
C ARG A 367 9.99 9.26 9.72
N LYS A 368 10.13 8.78 8.48
CA LYS A 368 10.28 9.66 7.29
C LYS A 368 9.03 9.80 6.42
N PHE A 369 8.02 8.94 6.56
CA PHE A 369 6.91 8.88 5.61
C PHE A 369 5.56 9.28 6.19
N LEU A 370 4.91 10.23 5.53
CA LEU A 370 3.46 10.33 5.60
C LEU A 370 2.84 9.25 4.71
N ILE A 371 2.08 8.35 5.31
CA ILE A 371 1.53 7.18 4.61
C ILE A 371 0.15 7.52 4.06
N GLY A 372 -0.09 7.10 2.82
CA GLY A 372 -1.41 6.96 2.22
C GLY A 372 -1.59 5.59 1.60
N PHE A 373 -2.84 5.26 1.24
CA PHE A 373 -3.20 4.00 0.61
C PHE A 373 -4.09 4.21 -0.61
N LEU A 374 -3.89 3.36 -1.61
CA LEU A 374 -4.71 3.38 -2.82
C LEU A 374 -6.16 2.95 -2.57
N ASP A 375 -6.40 1.99 -1.67
CA ASP A 375 -7.75 1.52 -1.32
C ASP A 375 -8.54 2.52 -0.47
N ASP A 376 -7.88 3.58 -0.01
CA ASP A 376 -8.46 4.68 0.76
C ASP A 376 -7.90 6.03 0.26
N LEU A 377 -7.92 6.19 -1.07
CA LEU A 377 -7.24 7.29 -1.76
C LEU A 377 -7.81 8.66 -1.39
N ASP A 378 -9.14 8.77 -1.25
CA ASP A 378 -9.81 10.01 -0.84
C ASP A 378 -9.28 10.55 0.50
N GLU A 379 -9.25 9.68 1.51
CA GLU A 379 -8.71 10.00 2.83
C GLU A 379 -7.19 10.24 2.80
N SER A 380 -6.46 9.57 1.89
CA SER A 380 -5.02 9.78 1.70
C SER A 380 -4.72 11.17 1.13
N VAL A 381 -5.46 11.58 0.08
CA VAL A 381 -5.32 12.91 -0.53
C VAL A 381 -5.65 13.99 0.49
N TYR A 382 -6.75 13.85 1.23
CA TYR A 382 -7.11 14.79 2.31
C TYR A 382 -5.97 14.99 3.31
N ARG A 383 -5.30 13.91 3.74
CA ARG A 383 -4.17 13.98 4.68
C ARG A 383 -2.97 14.68 4.08
N PHE A 384 -2.64 14.37 2.83
CA PHE A 384 -1.51 14.98 2.14
C PHE A 384 -1.72 16.49 2.03
N MET A 385 -2.90 16.91 1.57
CA MET A 385 -3.25 18.33 1.50
C MET A 385 -3.12 19.00 2.88
N LYS A 386 -3.68 18.38 3.92
CA LYS A 386 -3.61 18.93 5.27
C LYS A 386 -2.19 19.00 5.82
N PHE A 387 -1.35 17.99 5.58
CA PHE A 387 0.01 17.92 6.10
C PHE A 387 0.93 18.92 5.42
N PHE A 388 0.81 19.09 4.10
CA PHE A 388 1.60 20.04 3.31
C PHE A 388 0.97 21.42 3.19
N ASN A 389 -0.16 21.65 3.87
CA ASN A 389 -0.94 22.88 3.77
C ASN A 389 -1.29 23.25 2.30
N TRP A 390 -1.59 22.25 1.46
CA TRP A 390 -2.15 22.51 0.13
C TRP A 390 -3.60 22.94 0.29
N GLN A 391 -3.90 24.12 -0.21
CA GLN A 391 -5.21 24.75 -0.09
C GLN A 391 -5.89 24.79 -1.45
N TYR A 392 -7.22 24.77 -1.42
CA TYR A 392 -8.01 25.13 -2.59
C TYR A 392 -7.85 26.61 -2.91
N SER A 393 -8.29 27.01 -4.10
CA SER A 393 -8.41 28.41 -4.49
C SER A 393 -9.27 29.18 -3.49
N GLU A 394 -8.93 30.45 -3.25
CA GLU A 394 -9.78 31.35 -2.46
C GLU A 394 -11.10 31.68 -3.16
N ASN A 395 -11.18 31.43 -4.48
CA ASN A 395 -12.41 31.57 -5.24
C ASN A 395 -13.31 30.35 -5.03
N ASP A 396 -14.50 30.56 -4.46
CA ASP A 396 -15.47 29.49 -4.15
C ASP A 396 -15.81 28.60 -5.35
N THR A 397 -15.93 29.18 -6.55
CA THR A 397 -16.27 28.40 -7.76
C THR A 397 -15.11 27.50 -8.17
N GLU A 398 -13.88 28.04 -8.13
CA GLU A 398 -12.68 27.25 -8.42
C GLU A 398 -12.45 26.18 -7.35
N ALA A 399 -12.62 26.51 -6.06
CA ALA A 399 -12.50 25.56 -4.97
C ALA A 399 -13.46 24.37 -5.13
N LEU A 400 -14.72 24.62 -5.49
CA LEU A 400 -15.69 23.56 -5.78
C LEU A 400 -15.27 22.70 -6.97
N ASN A 401 -14.76 23.31 -8.03
CA ASN A 401 -14.25 22.57 -9.20
C ASN A 401 -13.03 21.71 -8.83
N GLN A 402 -12.14 22.21 -7.96
CA GLN A 402 -10.98 21.45 -7.49
C GLN A 402 -11.40 20.27 -6.61
N GLU A 403 -12.36 20.46 -5.71
CA GLU A 403 -12.92 19.39 -4.89
C GLU A 403 -13.58 18.31 -5.76
N GLU A 404 -14.39 18.70 -6.75
CA GLU A 404 -15.02 17.77 -7.70
C GLU A 404 -14.00 17.04 -8.57
N CYS A 405 -12.94 17.73 -9.01
CA CYS A 405 -11.82 17.14 -9.74
C CYS A 405 -11.14 16.05 -8.91
N ILE A 406 -10.79 16.34 -7.65
CA ILE A 406 -10.17 15.37 -6.75
C ILE A 406 -11.08 14.18 -6.54
N LYS A 407 -12.35 14.41 -6.21
CA LYS A 407 -13.32 13.35 -5.97
C LYS A 407 -13.47 12.43 -7.18
N THR A 408 -13.56 13.01 -8.38
CA THR A 408 -13.65 12.23 -9.62
C THR A 408 -12.40 11.36 -9.82
N LEU A 409 -11.21 11.91 -9.61
CA LEU A 409 -9.97 11.17 -9.75
C LEU A 409 -9.78 10.12 -8.65
N THR A 410 -10.24 10.35 -7.42
CA THR A 410 -10.15 9.36 -6.34
C THR A 410 -11.09 8.19 -6.55
N GLU A 411 -12.28 8.42 -7.13
CA GLU A 411 -13.26 7.37 -7.46
C GLU A 411 -12.89 6.58 -8.73
N VAL A 412 -12.52 7.28 -9.80
CA VAL A 412 -12.29 6.68 -11.12
C VAL A 412 -10.83 6.26 -11.31
N GLY A 413 -9.88 6.96 -10.69
CA GLY A 413 -8.45 6.78 -10.94
C GLY A 413 -8.04 6.98 -12.40
N VAL A 414 -6.73 6.93 -12.66
CA VAL A 414 -6.17 6.97 -14.02
C VAL A 414 -5.21 5.80 -14.23
N ASN A 415 -4.93 5.47 -15.50
CA ASN A 415 -4.00 4.38 -15.88
C ASN A 415 -4.30 3.01 -15.24
N ARG A 416 -5.59 2.72 -15.03
CA ARG A 416 -6.04 1.37 -14.68
C ARG A 416 -5.63 0.41 -15.79
N ASN A 417 -5.28 -0.84 -15.45
CA ASN A 417 -5.00 -1.84 -16.48
C ASN A 417 -6.21 -1.96 -17.41
N GLN A 418 -5.96 -1.91 -18.72
CA GLN A 418 -7.01 -2.02 -19.74
C GLN A 418 -7.71 -3.39 -19.66
N VAL A 419 -6.94 -4.43 -19.37
CA VAL A 419 -7.43 -5.78 -19.14
C VAL A 419 -7.94 -5.88 -17.70
N LYS A 420 -9.22 -6.24 -17.52
CA LYS A 420 -9.75 -6.62 -16.21
C LYS A 420 -9.06 -7.91 -15.78
N TYR A 421 -8.56 -7.93 -14.55
CA TYR A 421 -7.91 -9.08 -13.97
C TYR A 421 -8.47 -9.40 -12.59
N GLU A 422 -8.38 -10.67 -12.22
CA GLU A 422 -8.79 -11.15 -10.92
C GLU A 422 -7.58 -11.34 -10.02
N ILE A 423 -7.73 -11.01 -8.75
CA ILE A 423 -6.73 -11.32 -7.73
C ILE A 423 -6.84 -12.83 -7.43
N PRO A 424 -5.73 -13.58 -7.46
CA PRO A 424 -5.77 -15.01 -7.21
C PRO A 424 -6.33 -15.27 -5.81
N GLN A 425 -7.25 -16.24 -5.71
CA GLN A 425 -7.93 -16.53 -4.45
C GLN A 425 -6.96 -17.08 -3.40
N ARG A 426 -7.21 -16.78 -2.12
CA ARG A 426 -6.48 -17.38 -1.00
C ARG A 426 -6.58 -18.90 -1.07
N GLY A 427 -5.44 -19.57 -1.03
CA GLY A 427 -5.33 -21.04 -1.16
C GLY A 427 -4.95 -21.52 -2.56
N SER A 428 -5.06 -20.67 -3.59
CA SER A 428 -4.52 -20.98 -4.93
C SER A 428 -2.98 -21.02 -4.92
N GLN A 429 -2.41 -21.72 -5.91
CA GLN A 429 -0.97 -21.80 -6.08
C GLN A 429 -0.34 -20.43 -6.40
N ALA A 430 -0.95 -19.66 -7.31
CA ALA A 430 -0.51 -18.31 -7.64
C ALA A 430 -0.47 -17.40 -6.41
N TYR A 431 -1.53 -17.39 -5.58
CA TYR A 431 -1.57 -16.59 -4.36
C TYR A 431 -0.44 -16.99 -3.40
N ALA A 432 -0.25 -18.29 -3.16
CA ALA A 432 0.80 -18.78 -2.27
C ALA A 432 2.21 -18.39 -2.75
N LEU A 433 2.48 -18.46 -4.05
CA LEU A 433 3.75 -18.07 -4.65
C LEU A 433 3.99 -16.56 -4.51
N ILE A 434 3.01 -15.73 -4.87
CA ILE A 434 3.13 -14.27 -4.78
C ILE A 434 3.31 -13.84 -3.33
N THR A 435 2.50 -14.34 -2.40
CA THR A 435 2.63 -14.08 -0.97
C THR A 435 4.01 -14.47 -0.45
N TRP A 436 4.59 -15.58 -0.94
CA TRP A 436 5.94 -15.98 -0.55
C TRP A 436 7.00 -15.00 -1.09
N GLN A 437 6.87 -14.55 -2.34
CA GLN A 437 7.77 -13.57 -2.96
C GLN A 437 7.71 -12.19 -2.28
N THR A 438 6.56 -11.81 -1.73
CA THR A 438 6.31 -10.48 -1.15
C THR A 438 6.07 -10.50 0.36
N GLN A 439 6.46 -11.58 1.05
CA GLN A 439 6.15 -11.80 2.48
C GLN A 439 6.61 -10.68 3.43
N TYR A 440 7.74 -10.03 3.14
CA TYR A 440 8.24 -8.91 3.94
C TYR A 440 7.55 -7.61 3.57
N ASP A 441 7.27 -7.39 2.28
CA ASP A 441 6.46 -6.26 1.84
C ASP A 441 5.05 -6.33 2.45
N ILE A 442 4.47 -7.52 2.61
CA ILE A 442 3.17 -7.71 3.29
C ILE A 442 3.27 -7.26 4.74
N LYS A 443 4.30 -7.69 5.47
CA LYS A 443 4.52 -7.28 6.87
C LYS A 443 4.78 -5.77 6.99
N LEU A 444 5.48 -5.19 6.02
CA LEU A 444 5.74 -3.75 5.95
C LEU A 444 4.46 -2.97 5.63
N TYR A 445 3.62 -3.48 4.72
CA TYR A 445 2.32 -2.90 4.36
C TYR A 445 1.36 -2.89 5.55
N GLU A 446 1.26 -4.00 6.28
CA GLU A 446 0.45 -4.05 7.51
C GLU A 446 0.96 -3.07 8.57
N TYR A 447 2.28 -2.92 8.71
CA TYR A 447 2.84 -1.88 9.57
C TYR A 447 2.51 -0.46 9.07
N GLY A 448 2.53 -0.25 7.75
CA GLY A 448 2.05 1.00 7.14
C GLY A 448 0.61 1.32 7.52
N LYS A 449 -0.28 0.31 7.65
CA LYS A 449 -1.67 0.52 8.09
C LYS A 449 -1.73 1.00 9.53
N GLU A 450 -0.90 0.42 10.40
CA GLU A 450 -0.78 0.89 11.79
C GLU A 450 -0.31 2.35 11.83
N LEU A 451 0.70 2.73 11.03
CA LEU A 451 1.17 4.10 10.92
C LEU A 451 0.07 5.04 10.40
N PHE A 452 -0.66 4.64 9.36
CA PHE A 452 -1.76 5.42 8.81
C PHE A 452 -2.85 5.67 9.85
N ASP A 453 -3.24 4.67 10.64
CA ASP A 453 -4.22 4.84 11.72
C ASP A 453 -3.67 5.72 12.87
N GLN A 454 -2.37 5.66 13.15
CA GLN A 454 -1.73 6.56 14.12
C GLN A 454 -1.72 8.01 13.62
N GLN A 455 -1.27 8.23 12.37
CA GLN A 455 -1.22 9.53 11.69
C GLN A 455 -2.62 10.14 11.52
N THR A 456 -3.66 9.31 11.34
CA THR A 456 -5.07 9.73 11.27
C THR A 456 -5.46 10.63 12.44
N LYS A 457 -4.94 10.38 13.65
CA LYS A 457 -5.28 11.17 14.84
C LYS A 457 -4.99 12.66 14.64
N ILE A 458 -3.91 12.97 13.94
CA ILE A 458 -3.46 14.34 13.66
C ILE A 458 -4.04 14.78 12.32
N TRP A 459 -3.74 14.03 11.26
CA TRP A 459 -3.92 14.44 9.86
C TRP A 459 -5.21 13.94 9.20
N GLY A 460 -5.91 12.97 9.79
CA GLY A 460 -7.09 12.39 9.18
C GLY A 460 -8.34 13.27 9.23
N SER A 461 -9.30 12.96 8.36
CA SER A 461 -10.60 13.63 8.27
C SER A 461 -11.45 13.42 9.53
N LYS A 462 -12.48 14.26 9.72
CA LYS A 462 -13.42 14.10 10.84
C LYS A 462 -14.20 12.79 10.71
N GLU A 463 -14.57 12.46 9.49
CA GLU A 463 -15.33 11.28 9.06
C GLU A 463 -14.54 10.01 9.40
N ARG A 464 -13.27 9.97 9.02
CA ARG A 464 -12.38 8.84 9.35
C ARG A 464 -12.17 8.70 10.85
N LYS A 465 -11.88 9.80 11.56
CA LYS A 465 -11.76 9.81 13.03
C LYS A 465 -13.02 9.28 13.72
N LYS A 466 -14.21 9.57 13.18
CA LYS A 466 -15.49 9.06 13.69
C LYS A 466 -15.62 7.55 13.45
N LYS A 467 -15.29 7.05 12.25
CA LYS A 467 -15.28 5.61 11.92
C LYS A 467 -14.35 4.83 12.86
N ASP A 468 -13.16 5.35 13.15
CA ASP A 468 -12.19 4.68 14.04
C ASP A 468 -12.69 4.59 15.49
N LYS A 469 -13.35 5.65 15.98
CA LYS A 469 -14.00 5.63 17.31
C LYS A 469 -15.12 4.59 17.39
N GLN A 470 -15.89 4.41 16.31
CA GLN A 470 -16.96 3.40 16.27
C GLN A 470 -16.39 1.98 16.26
N LYS A 471 -15.36 1.68 15.45
CA LYS A 471 -14.69 0.38 15.44
C LYS A 471 -14.17 -0.01 16.83
N LYS A 472 -13.57 0.92 17.56
CA LYS A 472 -13.08 0.69 18.93
C LYS A 472 -14.20 0.39 19.94
N LYS A 473 -15.39 0.96 19.74
CA LYS A 473 -16.56 0.70 20.59
C LYS A 473 -17.21 -0.65 20.29
N GLY A 474 -17.11 -1.16 19.07
CA GLY A 474 -17.70 -2.45 18.68
C GLY A 474 -16.86 -3.67 19.02
N ASN A 475 -15.59 -3.49 19.40
CA ASN A 475 -14.67 -4.56 19.78
C ASN A 475 -14.50 -4.73 21.30
N ASN A 476 -15.17 -3.91 22.11
CA ASN A 476 -15.29 -4.06 23.56
C ASN A 476 -16.67 -4.61 23.88
#